data_AF-A0A0E4B0Q7-F1
#
_entry.id   AF-A0A0E4B0Q7-F1
#
_cell.length_a   1.000
_cell.length_b   1.000
_cell.length_c   1.000
_cell.angle_alpha   90.00
_cell.angle_beta   90.00
_cell.angle_gamma   90.00
#
_symmetry.space_group_name_H-M   'P 1'
#
loop_
_entity.id
_entity.type
_entity.pdbx_description
1 polymer ?
#
loop_
_entity_poly.entity_id
_entity_poly.type
_entity_poly.pdbx_seq_one_letter_code
_entity_poly.pdbx_strand_id
1 'polypeptide(L)'
;ETLLNTRIGQELDQLGRFLNMAVEYKHKIGFKGAILIEPKPREPAKHQYDFDVATVYGFLKRYGLENEVKVNIEANHATLSGHSFEHEIATAAALGILGSLDMNRGDPQL
;
A
#
# COMPACT_ATOMS: atom_id res chain seq x y z
N GLU A 1 4.41 -0.08 18.54
CA GLU A 1 2.99 0.12 18.94
C GLU A 1 2.30 -1.20 19.26
N THR A 2 1.15 -1.14 19.94
CA THR A 2 0.36 -2.32 20.31
C THR A 2 -1.12 -2.07 20.02
N LEU A 3 -1.90 -3.12 19.79
CA LEU A 3 -3.35 -2.95 19.61
C LEU A 3 -4.06 -2.38 20.85
N LEU A 4 -3.46 -2.52 22.05
CA LEU A 4 -4.04 -2.02 23.31
C LEU A 4 -4.16 -0.49 23.33
N ASN A 5 -3.38 0.22 22.52
CA ASN A 5 -3.36 1.68 22.45
C ASN A 5 -3.63 2.22 21.03
N THR A 6 -4.17 1.41 20.13
CA THR A 6 -4.41 1.77 18.72
C THR A 6 -5.91 1.79 18.43
N ARG A 7 -6.39 2.83 17.75
CA ARG A 7 -7.78 2.92 17.28
C ARG A 7 -7.82 2.74 15.78
N ILE A 8 -7.73 1.48 15.33
CA ILE A 8 -7.56 1.11 13.91
C ILE A 8 -8.51 1.88 12.98
N GLY A 9 -9.82 1.88 13.28
CA GLY A 9 -10.80 2.56 12.43
C GLY A 9 -10.52 4.06 12.28
N GLN A 10 -10.17 4.73 13.38
CA GLN A 10 -9.84 6.15 13.38
C GLN A 10 -8.57 6.44 12.57
N GLU A 11 -7.52 5.63 12.75
CA GLU A 11 -6.25 5.81 12.06
C GLU A 11 -6.38 5.55 10.55
N LEU A 12 -7.15 4.52 10.15
CA LEU A 12 -7.47 4.25 8.74
C LEU A 12 -8.32 5.37 8.12
N ASP A 13 -9.32 5.90 8.84
CA ASP A 13 -10.13 7.01 8.34
C ASP A 13 -9.30 8.29 8.16
N GLN A 14 -8.34 8.53 9.06
CA GLN A 14 -7.39 9.64 8.95
C GLN A 14 -6.44 9.45 7.76
N LEU A 15 -5.92 8.24 7.56
CA LEU A 15 -5.07 7.91 6.40
C LEU A 15 -5.84 8.08 5.09
N GLY A 16 -7.08 7.58 5.02
CA GLY A 16 -7.95 7.73 3.85
C GLY A 16 -8.25 9.19 3.53
N ARG A 17 -8.51 10.03 4.54
CA ARG A 17 -8.69 11.47 4.37
C ARG A 17 -7.41 12.15 3.88
N PHE A 18 -6.26 11.82 4.46
CA PHE A 18 -4.97 12.38 4.05
C PHE A 18 -4.67 12.08 2.58
N LEU A 19 -4.87 10.83 2.16
CA LEU A 19 -4.56 10.43 0.79
C LEU A 19 -5.53 11.06 -0.23
N ASN A 20 -6.81 11.20 0.12
CA ASN A 20 -7.77 11.97 -0.69
C ASN A 20 -7.31 13.44 -0.85
N MET A 21 -6.84 14.10 0.21
CA MET A 21 -6.31 15.47 0.12
C MET A 21 -5.07 15.55 -0.79
N ALA A 22 -4.20 14.54 -0.76
CA ALA A 22 -3.03 14.48 -1.66
C ALA A 22 -3.45 14.32 -3.12
N VAL A 23 -4.44 13.46 -3.41
CA VAL A 23 -5.02 13.28 -4.75
C VAL A 23 -5.69 14.56 -5.26
N GLU A 24 -6.52 15.21 -4.43
CA GLU A 24 -7.16 16.47 -4.78
C GLU A 24 -6.12 17.55 -5.14
N TYR A 25 -5.07 17.65 -4.32
CA TYR A 25 -4.00 18.62 -4.57
C TYR A 25 -3.20 18.31 -5.83
N LYS A 26 -2.89 17.03 -6.10
CA LYS A 26 -2.29 16.58 -7.36
C LYS A 26 -3.08 17.10 -8.57
N HIS A 27 -4.40 16.95 -8.55
CA HIS A 27 -5.27 17.43 -9.64
C HIS A 27 -5.27 18.97 -9.72
N LYS A 28 -5.36 19.65 -8.57
CA LYS A 28 -5.35 21.12 -8.49
C LYS A 28 -4.10 21.75 -9.12
N ILE A 29 -2.92 21.14 -8.93
CA ILE A 29 -1.66 21.65 -9.50
C ILE A 29 -1.37 21.09 -10.91
N GLY A 30 -2.23 20.20 -11.43
CA GLY A 30 -2.06 19.58 -12.74
C GLY A 30 -0.96 18.51 -12.81
N PHE A 31 -0.54 17.94 -11.68
CA PHE A 31 0.47 16.87 -11.66
C PHE A 31 -0.09 15.61 -12.35
N LYS A 32 0.62 15.10 -13.36
CA LYS A 32 0.18 13.98 -14.20
C LYS A 32 0.73 12.62 -13.79
N GLY A 33 1.67 12.56 -12.85
CA GLY A 33 2.25 11.31 -12.38
C GLY A 33 1.29 10.49 -11.51
N ALA A 34 1.62 9.23 -11.28
CA ALA A 34 0.89 8.37 -10.36
C ALA A 34 1.21 8.71 -8.89
N ILE A 35 0.22 8.52 -8.01
CA ILE A 35 0.47 8.41 -6.57
C ILE A 35 0.60 6.92 -6.28
N LEU A 36 1.64 6.54 -5.54
CA LEU A 36 1.93 5.15 -5.22
C LEU A 36 1.86 4.94 -3.70
N ILE A 37 1.23 3.84 -3.27
CA ILE A 37 1.43 3.25 -1.94
C ILE A 37 2.37 2.07 -2.10
N GLU A 38 3.33 1.92 -1.20
CA GLU A 38 4.24 0.79 -1.19
C GLU A 38 3.84 -0.18 -0.08
N PRO A 39 3.28 -1.35 -0.39
CA PRO A 39 2.89 -2.30 0.64
C PRO A 39 4.11 -2.77 1.44
N LYS A 40 3.98 -2.79 2.76
CA LYS A 40 4.93 -3.38 3.70
C LYS A 40 4.16 -3.95 4.89
N PRO A 41 4.39 -5.22 5.28
CA PRO A 41 3.61 -5.85 6.36
C PRO A 41 3.97 -5.34 7.76
N ARG A 42 5.22 -4.91 7.96
CA ARG A 42 5.84 -4.55 9.23
C ARG A 42 7.23 -3.96 9.01
N GLU A 43 7.80 -3.40 10.07
CA GLU A 43 9.15 -2.81 10.20
C GLU A 43 9.24 -1.31 9.81
N PRO A 44 9.32 -0.39 10.80
CA PRO A 44 9.62 -0.61 12.22
C PRO A 44 8.39 -0.98 13.09
N ALA A 45 7.18 -0.83 12.55
CA ALA A 45 5.95 -1.14 13.29
C ALA A 45 5.73 -2.66 13.39
N LYS A 46 4.98 -3.09 14.41
CA LYS A 46 4.59 -4.50 14.58
C LYS A 46 3.65 -4.97 13.46
N HIS A 47 2.79 -4.08 12.97
CA HIS A 47 1.89 -4.26 11.85
C HIS A 47 1.75 -2.91 11.16
N GLN A 48 1.93 -2.89 9.84
CA GLN A 48 1.62 -1.74 8.99
C GLN A 48 0.31 -2.02 8.25
N TYR A 49 -0.50 -0.98 8.06
CA TYR A 49 -1.86 -1.12 7.53
C TYR A 49 -1.90 -1.48 6.05
N ASP A 50 -0.90 -1.03 5.29
CA ASP A 50 -0.60 -1.34 3.90
C ASP A 50 0.14 -2.68 3.79
N PHE A 51 -0.46 -3.74 4.33
CA PHE A 51 0.24 -5.01 4.60
C PHE A 51 0.75 -5.74 3.35
N ASP A 52 -0.11 -5.85 2.33
CA ASP A 52 0.12 -6.47 1.03
C ASP A 52 -0.77 -5.79 -0.02
N VAL A 53 -0.61 -6.17 -1.29
CA VAL A 53 -1.36 -5.58 -2.42
C VAL A 53 -2.88 -5.72 -2.22
N ALA A 54 -3.37 -6.87 -1.75
CA ALA A 54 -4.79 -7.12 -1.56
C ALA A 54 -5.38 -6.23 -0.45
N THR A 55 -4.64 -6.06 0.64
CA THR A 55 -5.01 -5.18 1.77
C THR A 55 -5.06 -3.72 1.33
N VAL A 56 -4.04 -3.28 0.57
CA VAL A 56 -4.03 -1.93 -0.02
C VAL A 56 -5.22 -1.74 -0.95
N TYR A 57 -5.53 -2.69 -1.83
CA TYR A 57 -6.70 -2.59 -2.69
C TYR A 57 -8.02 -2.47 -1.92
N GLY A 58 -8.19 -3.24 -0.84
CA GLY A 58 -9.35 -3.14 0.04
C GLY A 58 -9.47 -1.75 0.69
N PHE A 59 -8.34 -1.18 1.14
CA PHE A 59 -8.28 0.18 1.65
C PHE A 59 -8.64 1.21 0.56
N LEU A 60 -8.05 1.12 -0.63
CA LEU A 60 -8.34 2.03 -1.73
C LEU A 60 -9.83 2.01 -2.11
N LYS A 61 -10.43 0.81 -2.21
CA LYS A 61 -11.87 0.65 -2.47
C LYS A 61 -12.75 1.28 -1.39
N ARG A 62 -12.38 1.11 -0.12
CA ARG A 62 -13.14 1.68 1.02
C ARG A 62 -13.21 3.21 0.95
N TYR A 63 -12.16 3.87 0.44
CA TYR A 63 -12.06 5.34 0.41
C TYR A 63 -12.18 5.93 -1.00
N GLY A 64 -12.57 5.14 -2.02
CA GLY A 64 -12.81 5.60 -3.39
C GLY A 64 -11.55 6.03 -4.16
N LEU A 65 -10.41 5.43 -3.85
CA LEU A 65 -9.08 5.82 -4.35
C LEU A 65 -8.50 4.84 -5.38
N GLU A 66 -9.20 3.76 -5.72
CA GLU A 66 -8.67 2.66 -6.55
C GLU A 66 -8.32 3.07 -7.99
N ASN A 67 -8.85 4.19 -8.47
CA ASN A 67 -8.58 4.72 -9.80
C ASN A 67 -7.54 5.85 -9.80
N GLU A 68 -7.08 6.27 -8.61
CA GLU A 68 -6.20 7.43 -8.43
C GLU A 68 -4.81 7.05 -7.89
N VAL A 69 -4.76 5.94 -7.14
CA VAL A 69 -3.58 5.44 -6.46
C VAL A 69 -3.26 4.03 -6.94
N LYS A 70 -1.97 3.79 -7.16
CA LYS A 70 -1.42 2.50 -7.58
C LYS A 70 -0.45 1.96 -6.53
N VAL A 71 0.04 0.74 -6.70
CA VAL A 71 1.05 0.16 -5.81
C VAL A 71 2.47 0.26 -6.40
N ASN A 72 3.43 0.53 -5.52
CA ASN A 72 4.85 0.24 -5.73
C ASN A 72 5.17 -1.07 -5.01
N ILE A 73 5.59 -2.13 -5.71
CA ILE A 73 5.78 -3.43 -5.07
C ILE A 73 7.26 -3.66 -4.84
N GLU A 74 7.65 -3.85 -3.58
CA GLU A 74 9.00 -4.25 -3.21
C GLU A 74 9.09 -5.77 -3.00
N ALA A 75 10.10 -6.40 -3.59
CA ALA A 75 10.28 -7.85 -3.51
C ALA A 75 10.51 -8.37 -2.07
N ASN A 76 11.31 -7.68 -1.26
CA ASN A 76 11.51 -8.04 0.14
C ASN A 76 10.21 -7.90 0.96
N HIS A 77 9.44 -6.82 0.75
CA HIS A 77 8.17 -6.61 1.43
C HIS A 77 7.13 -7.70 1.10
N ALA A 78 7.08 -8.13 -0.17
CA ALA A 78 6.25 -9.26 -0.59
C ALA A 78 6.62 -10.55 0.17
N THR A 79 7.91 -10.88 0.26
CA THR A 79 8.33 -12.08 1.01
C THR A 79 8.11 -11.94 2.51
N LEU A 80 8.24 -10.73 3.06
CA LEU A 80 8.01 -10.46 4.48
C LEU A 80 6.53 -10.60 4.86
N SER A 81 5.61 -10.44 3.91
CA SER A 81 4.16 -10.60 4.12
C SER A 81 3.69 -12.04 3.93
N GLY A 82 4.59 -12.95 3.56
CA GLY A 82 4.31 -14.37 3.34
C GLY A 82 3.93 -14.71 1.89
N HIS A 83 4.10 -13.78 0.96
CA HIS A 83 3.76 -13.94 -0.46
C HIS A 83 5.02 -14.03 -1.33
N SER A 84 4.91 -14.61 -2.52
CA SER A 84 5.99 -14.45 -3.51
C SER A 84 5.90 -13.10 -4.21
N PHE A 85 7.02 -12.59 -4.74
CA PHE A 85 7.02 -11.30 -5.43
C PHE A 85 6.13 -11.34 -6.67
N GLU A 86 6.15 -12.44 -7.42
CA GLU A 86 5.28 -12.64 -8.58
C GLU A 86 3.80 -12.74 -8.20
N HIS A 87 3.46 -13.21 -6.99
CA HIS A 87 2.08 -13.19 -6.50
C HIS A 87 1.58 -11.75 -6.37
N GLU A 88 2.34 -10.88 -5.70
CA GLU A 88 1.97 -9.48 -5.50
C GLU A 88 1.86 -8.73 -6.85
N ILE A 89 2.80 -8.96 -7.78
CA ILE A 89 2.75 -8.37 -9.13
C ILE A 89 1.50 -8.84 -9.88
N ALA A 90 1.22 -10.15 -9.89
CA ALA A 90 0.07 -10.71 -10.60
C ALA A 90 -1.25 -10.19 -10.01
N THR A 91 -1.34 -10.09 -8.68
CA THR A 91 -2.51 -9.54 -7.97
C THR A 91 -2.70 -8.06 -8.33
N ALA A 92 -1.65 -7.24 -8.29
CA ALA A 92 -1.74 -5.82 -8.64
C ALA A 92 -2.13 -5.60 -10.10
N ALA A 93 -1.62 -6.42 -11.02
CA ALA A 93 -1.98 -6.38 -12.42
C ALA A 93 -3.45 -6.78 -12.63
N ALA A 94 -3.92 -7.85 -11.98
CA ALA A 94 -5.30 -8.32 -12.07
C ALA A 94 -6.32 -7.31 -11.52
N LEU A 95 -5.94 -6.56 -10.49
CA LEU A 95 -6.75 -5.50 -9.88
C LEU A 95 -6.61 -4.14 -10.59
N GLY A 96 -5.74 -4.02 -11.59
CA GLY A 96 -5.53 -2.80 -12.36
C GLY A 96 -4.75 -1.69 -11.63
N ILE A 97 -4.11 -2.01 -10.50
CA ILE A 97 -3.41 -1.04 -9.64
C ILE A 97 -1.89 -1.15 -9.70
N LEU A 98 -1.31 -1.96 -10.58
CA LEU A 98 0.15 -2.03 -10.76
C LEU A 98 0.70 -0.67 -11.21
N GLY A 99 1.63 -0.12 -10.41
CA GLY A 99 2.27 1.18 -10.64
C GLY A 99 3.76 1.06 -10.95
N SER A 100 4.55 0.59 -9.98
CA SER A 100 6.01 0.48 -10.07
C SER A 100 6.53 -0.70 -9.24
N LEU A 101 7.83 -0.97 -9.34
CA LEU A 101 8.52 -2.04 -8.62
C LEU A 101 9.80 -1.52 -7.97
N ASP A 102 10.06 -1.96 -6.76
CA ASP A 102 11.34 -1.82 -6.06
C ASP A 102 12.07 -3.17 -6.08
N MET A 103 13.15 -3.22 -6.86
CA MET A 103 13.87 -4.45 -7.16
C MET A 103 14.95 -4.71 -6.12
N ASN A 104 14.66 -5.60 -5.17
CA ASN A 104 15.61 -6.10 -4.18
C ASN A 104 15.32 -7.57 -3.82
N ARG A 105 15.89 -8.07 -2.72
CA ARG A 105 15.59 -9.41 -2.20
C ARG A 105 15.82 -9.44 -0.69
N GLY A 106 14.91 -10.07 0.04
CA GLY A 106 15.07 -10.38 1.46
C GLY A 106 15.95 -11.61 1.73
N ASP A 107 16.15 -11.86 3.02
CA ASP A 107 16.74 -13.11 3.52
C ASP A 107 15.64 -13.90 4.25
N PRO A 108 15.24 -15.10 3.78
CA PRO A 108 14.21 -15.90 4.44
C PRO A 108 14.65 -16.53 5.78
N GLN A 109 15.93 -16.38 6.17
CA GLN A 109 16.48 -16.87 7.43
C GLN A 109 16.60 -15.78 8.51
N LEU A 110 16.43 -14.50 8.13
CA LEU A 110 16.36 -13.36 9.06
C LEU A 110 14.90 -13.07 9.45
#